data_AF-A0A1G2YWD4-F1
#
_entry.id   AF-A0A1G2YWD4-F1
#
_cell.length_a   1.000
_cell.length_b   1.000
_cell.length_c   1.000
_cell.angle_alpha   90.00
_cell.angle_beta   90.00
_cell.angle_gamma   90.00
#
_symmetry.space_group_name_H-M   'P 1'
#
loop_
_entity.id
_entity.type
_entity.pdbx_description
1 polymer ?
#
loop_
_entity_poly.entity_id
_entity_poly.type
_entity_poly.pdbx_seq_one_letter_code
_entity_poly.pdbx_strand_id
1 'polypeptide(L)'
;MSARELRSCWQNCGGADDPNLLADSELAAIDAMEDAIAPLNEATVEIRRLITLFEACYHEADREAEFIIGAMGAGQCPPRSNERPAQRRRELENARAILAMWCEDPAAARMEIDVGGVPAEALAGFLGDPTPLKQWQVARIVDRIGSALDPQRPWQNLALAVGDYGEPGTCTAEDHDKSELAFLHQTRETMIHDTVDGHPSKVSLAFAIDLLMPCSWDFTGLLFTILRAVGGDLHPTRPLACCARNIRLSPLYDPLWTISNTLQAFWKDGPKSQHIDRRLLASLGPATPTKRWLAASLDKTIRLHLTQPFTMDLF
;
A
#
# COMPACT_ATOMS: atom_id res chain seq x y z
N MET A 1 -11.85 0.15 -35.38
CA MET A 1 -12.38 -0.05 -34.02
C MET A 1 -11.61 0.90 -33.12
N SER A 2 -12.28 1.79 -32.38
CA SER A 2 -11.58 2.62 -31.40
C SER A 2 -10.96 1.71 -30.36
N ALA A 3 -9.70 1.96 -29.98
CA ALA A 3 -9.15 1.30 -28.79
C ALA A 3 -10.05 1.68 -27.60
N ARG A 4 -10.39 0.69 -26.78
CA ARG A 4 -11.07 0.93 -25.52
C ARG A 4 -10.07 1.64 -24.60
N GLU A 5 -10.52 2.66 -23.90
CA GLU A 5 -9.73 3.33 -22.85
C GLU A 5 -10.14 2.76 -21.48
N LEU A 6 -9.17 2.59 -20.59
CA LEU A 6 -9.44 2.18 -19.22
C LEU A 6 -10.09 3.35 -18.46
N ARG A 7 -11.27 3.12 -17.85
CA ARG A 7 -11.92 4.16 -17.05
C ARG A 7 -11.05 4.54 -15.85
N SER A 8 -11.05 5.83 -15.49
CA SER A 8 -10.25 6.35 -14.37
C SER A 8 -10.54 5.65 -13.03
N CYS A 9 -11.73 5.08 -12.89
CA CYS A 9 -12.16 4.36 -11.70
C CYS A 9 -11.44 3.01 -11.48
N TRP A 10 -10.62 2.57 -12.44
CA TRP A 10 -9.77 1.37 -12.37
C TRP A 10 -8.27 1.68 -12.22
N GLN A 11 -7.88 2.96 -12.09
CA GLN A 11 -6.46 3.36 -12.05
C GLN A 11 -5.70 2.84 -10.83
N ASN A 12 -6.39 2.52 -9.72
CA ASN A 12 -5.76 1.86 -8.57
C ASN A 12 -5.39 0.40 -8.84
N CYS A 13 -5.97 -0.21 -9.88
CA CYS A 13 -5.69 -1.60 -10.27
C CYS A 13 -4.63 -1.71 -11.37
N GLY A 14 -4.17 -0.60 -11.96
CA GLY A 14 -3.17 -0.63 -13.02
C GLY A 14 -3.14 0.63 -13.88
N GLY A 15 -2.11 0.73 -14.71
CA GLY A 15 -1.92 1.87 -15.61
C GLY A 15 -3.01 1.97 -16.68
N ALA A 16 -3.24 3.19 -17.20
CA ALA A 16 -4.25 3.45 -18.24
C ALA A 16 -4.05 2.60 -19.51
N ASP A 17 -2.80 2.21 -19.78
CA ASP A 17 -2.41 1.42 -20.95
C ASP A 17 -2.16 -0.07 -20.63
N ASP A 18 -2.56 -0.57 -19.45
CA ASP A 18 -2.36 -1.98 -19.09
C ASP A 18 -3.15 -2.90 -20.04
N PRO A 19 -2.47 -3.71 -20.89
CA PRO A 19 -3.14 -4.52 -21.90
C PRO A 19 -4.02 -5.61 -21.27
N ASN A 20 -3.69 -6.10 -20.07
CA ASN A 20 -4.48 -7.12 -19.39
C ASN A 20 -5.81 -6.54 -18.92
N LEU A 21 -5.80 -5.31 -18.38
CA LEU A 21 -7.02 -4.63 -17.95
C LEU A 21 -7.89 -4.21 -19.14
N LEU A 22 -7.28 -3.72 -20.21
CA LEU A 22 -7.99 -3.34 -21.43
C LEU A 22 -8.70 -4.52 -22.10
N ALA A 23 -8.07 -5.70 -22.06
CA ALA A 23 -8.62 -6.96 -22.56
C ALA A 23 -9.60 -7.66 -21.58
N ASP A 24 -9.75 -7.15 -20.36
CA ASP A 24 -10.59 -7.78 -19.34
C ASP A 24 -12.09 -7.58 -19.66
N SER A 25 -12.74 -8.68 -20.06
CA SER A 25 -14.17 -8.70 -20.38
C SER A 25 -15.07 -8.51 -19.17
N GLU A 26 -14.61 -8.86 -17.96
CA GLU A 26 -15.37 -8.64 -16.73
C GLU A 26 -15.39 -7.14 -16.40
N LEU A 27 -14.28 -6.42 -16.58
CA LEU A 27 -14.26 -4.96 -16.48
C LEU A 27 -15.20 -4.33 -17.52
N ALA A 28 -15.20 -4.83 -18.76
CA ALA A 28 -16.12 -4.32 -19.80
C ALA A 28 -17.59 -4.48 -19.40
N ALA A 29 -17.93 -5.62 -18.80
CA ALA A 29 -19.28 -5.87 -18.31
C ALA A 29 -19.65 -4.95 -17.13
N ILE A 30 -18.73 -4.69 -16.20
CA ILE A 30 -18.96 -3.77 -15.08
C ILE A 30 -19.14 -2.33 -15.57
N ASP A 31 -18.32 -1.90 -16.54
CA ASP A 31 -18.45 -0.59 -17.19
C ASP A 31 -19.82 -0.44 -17.88
N ALA A 32 -20.31 -1.48 -18.56
CA ALA A 32 -21.64 -1.48 -19.16
C ALA A 32 -22.78 -1.44 -18.11
N MET A 33 -22.57 -2.00 -16.92
CA MET A 33 -23.52 -1.87 -15.81
C MET A 33 -23.60 -0.41 -15.33
N GLU A 34 -22.48 0.32 -15.28
CA GLU A 34 -22.45 1.76 -14.97
C GLU A 34 -23.26 2.57 -15.99
N ASP A 35 -23.01 2.32 -17.28
CA ASP A 35 -23.68 3.04 -18.37
C ASP A 35 -25.19 2.86 -18.33
N ALA A 36 -25.66 1.67 -17.93
CA ALA A 36 -27.08 1.34 -17.82
C ALA A 36 -27.79 2.03 -16.65
N ILE A 37 -27.06 2.48 -15.63
CA ILE A 37 -27.62 3.15 -14.44
C ILE A 37 -27.33 4.66 -14.42
N ALA A 38 -26.59 5.17 -15.41
CA ALA A 38 -26.27 6.58 -15.52
C ALA A 38 -27.52 7.45 -15.79
N PRO A 39 -27.54 8.72 -15.33
CA PRO A 39 -26.52 9.39 -14.52
C PRO A 39 -26.52 8.93 -13.06
N LEU A 40 -25.34 8.85 -12.46
CA LEU A 40 -25.18 8.51 -11.04
C LEU A 40 -25.52 9.71 -10.15
N ASN A 41 -26.15 9.46 -9.00
CA ASN A 41 -26.32 10.49 -7.98
C ASN A 41 -25.02 10.72 -7.19
N GLU A 42 -24.93 11.84 -6.47
CA GLU A 42 -23.73 12.25 -5.72
C GLU A 42 -23.26 11.19 -4.72
N ALA A 43 -24.18 10.61 -3.94
CA ALA A 43 -23.84 9.56 -2.98
C ALA A 43 -23.23 8.32 -3.64
N THR A 44 -23.72 7.94 -4.81
CA THR A 44 -23.22 6.80 -5.59
C THR A 44 -21.82 7.09 -6.16
N VAL A 45 -21.58 8.31 -6.64
CA VAL A 45 -20.26 8.77 -7.09
C VAL A 45 -19.26 8.71 -5.94
N GLU A 46 -19.65 9.16 -4.75
CA GLU A 46 -18.77 9.15 -3.58
C GLU A 46 -18.44 7.72 -3.10
N ILE A 47 -19.42 6.81 -3.09
CA ILE A 47 -19.15 5.40 -2.79
C ILE A 47 -18.22 4.79 -3.85
N ARG A 48 -18.42 5.11 -5.14
CA ARG A 48 -17.54 4.62 -6.21
C ARG A 48 -16.11 5.16 -6.06
N ARG A 49 -15.96 6.41 -5.60
CA ARG A 49 -14.66 7.02 -5.31
C ARG A 49 -13.94 6.27 -4.19
N LEU A 50 -14.63 5.84 -3.14
CA LEU A 50 -14.01 5.01 -2.10
C LEU A 50 -13.45 3.70 -2.66
N ILE A 51 -14.16 3.06 -3.60
CA ILE A 51 -13.66 1.85 -4.28
C ILE A 51 -12.39 2.16 -5.10
N THR A 52 -12.34 3.32 -5.77
CA THR A 52 -11.15 3.75 -6.52
C THR A 52 -9.95 4.04 -5.62
N LEU A 53 -10.17 4.37 -4.35
CA LEU A 53 -9.12 4.63 -3.37
C LEU A 53 -8.77 3.39 -2.51
N PHE A 54 -9.41 2.26 -2.79
CA PHE A 54 -9.18 1.03 -2.04
C PHE A 54 -7.80 0.47 -2.35
N GLU A 55 -7.07 0.12 -1.30
CA GLU A 55 -5.72 -0.47 -1.38
C GLU A 55 -5.64 -1.71 -0.49
N ALA A 56 -5.50 -2.91 -1.07
CA ALA A 56 -5.41 -4.16 -0.30
C ALA A 56 -4.18 -4.23 0.62
N CYS A 57 -3.16 -3.41 0.37
CA CYS A 57 -1.96 -3.34 1.19
C CYS A 57 -2.16 -2.54 2.48
N TYR A 58 -3.29 -1.83 2.61
CA TYR A 58 -3.62 -1.07 3.80
C TYR A 58 -3.80 -1.99 5.02
N HIS A 59 -3.22 -1.61 6.16
CA HIS A 59 -3.26 -2.40 7.40
C HIS A 59 -4.65 -2.62 8.00
N GLU A 60 -5.68 -1.92 7.52
CA GLU A 60 -7.09 -2.18 7.84
C GLU A 60 -7.93 -2.31 6.55
N ALA A 61 -7.35 -2.87 5.48
CA ALA A 61 -8.03 -3.03 4.19
C ALA A 61 -9.35 -3.82 4.32
N ASP A 62 -9.40 -4.82 5.19
CA ASP A 62 -10.62 -5.55 5.51
C ASP A 62 -11.72 -4.62 6.07
N ARG A 63 -11.38 -3.80 7.07
CA ARG A 63 -12.32 -2.82 7.66
C ARG A 63 -12.73 -1.74 6.67
N GLU A 64 -11.82 -1.30 5.80
CA GLU A 64 -12.14 -0.37 4.72
C GLU A 64 -13.14 -0.99 3.75
N ALA A 65 -12.95 -2.25 3.35
CA ALA A 65 -13.90 -2.96 2.50
C ALA A 65 -15.27 -3.13 3.19
N GLU A 66 -15.30 -3.47 4.49
CA GLU A 66 -16.53 -3.52 5.28
C GLU A 66 -17.23 -2.15 5.36
N PHE A 67 -16.46 -1.07 5.53
CA PHE A 67 -16.97 0.30 5.54
C PHE A 67 -17.62 0.65 4.19
N ILE A 68 -16.95 0.37 3.07
CA ILE A 68 -17.49 0.59 1.73
C ILE A 68 -18.77 -0.23 1.53
N ILE A 69 -18.80 -1.50 1.96
CA ILE A 69 -20.00 -2.36 1.93
C ILE A 69 -21.14 -1.76 2.76
N GLY A 70 -20.86 -1.24 3.95
CA GLY A 70 -21.83 -0.53 4.77
C GLY A 70 -22.40 0.71 4.07
N ALA A 71 -21.54 1.48 3.41
CA ALA A 71 -21.95 2.64 2.62
C ALA A 71 -22.84 2.25 1.42
N MET A 72 -22.52 1.15 0.72
CA MET A 72 -23.38 0.58 -0.32
C MET A 72 -24.75 0.19 0.24
N GLY A 73 -24.76 -0.50 1.40
CA GLY A 73 -25.98 -0.95 2.07
C GLY A 73 -26.91 0.21 2.43
N ALA A 74 -26.34 1.26 3.03
CA ALA A 74 -27.03 2.49 3.45
C ALA A 74 -27.39 3.43 2.29
N GLY A 75 -26.71 3.32 1.14
CA GLY A 75 -26.87 4.23 0.00
C GLY A 75 -26.21 5.59 0.18
N GLN A 76 -25.32 5.74 1.17
CA GLN A 76 -24.57 6.96 1.46
C GLN A 76 -23.28 6.65 2.22
N CYS A 77 -22.25 7.48 2.05
CA CYS A 77 -21.01 7.36 2.80
C CYS A 77 -21.19 7.89 4.23
N PRO A 78 -20.93 7.07 5.27
CA PRO A 78 -20.82 7.59 6.62
C PRO A 78 -19.64 8.57 6.75
N PRO A 79 -19.63 9.46 7.75
CA PRO A 79 -18.47 10.29 8.06
C PRO A 79 -17.22 9.42 8.25
N ARG A 80 -16.12 9.82 7.62
CA ARG A 80 -14.83 9.14 7.72
C ARG A 80 -13.91 9.92 8.64
N SER A 81 -13.19 9.20 9.49
CA SER A 81 -12.04 9.79 10.18
C SER A 81 -10.84 9.77 9.24
N ASN A 82 -10.18 10.92 9.09
CA ASN A 82 -8.87 10.99 8.43
C ASN A 82 -7.73 10.74 9.43
N GLU A 83 -8.05 10.38 10.68
CA GLU A 83 -7.05 10.07 11.68
C GLU A 83 -6.52 8.67 11.49
N ARG A 84 -5.20 8.58 11.52
CA ARG A 84 -4.49 7.30 11.56
C ARG A 84 -4.82 6.56 12.86
N PRO A 85 -4.93 5.22 12.83
CA PRO A 85 -5.07 4.43 14.05
C PRO A 85 -3.99 4.76 15.08
N ALA A 86 -4.40 4.88 16.35
CA ALA A 86 -3.52 5.33 17.43
C ALA A 86 -2.24 4.49 17.57
N GLN A 87 -2.34 3.18 17.34
CA GLN A 87 -1.19 2.28 17.35
C GLN A 87 -0.21 2.63 16.22
N ARG A 88 -0.68 2.72 14.97
CA ARG A 88 0.20 3.04 13.83
C ARG A 88 0.83 4.44 13.98
N ARG A 89 0.08 5.42 14.48
CA ARG A 89 0.62 6.75 14.80
C ARG A 89 1.77 6.66 15.80
N ARG A 90 1.59 5.93 16.90
CA ARG A 90 2.63 5.73 17.93
C ARG A 90 3.86 5.03 17.37
N GLU A 91 3.68 3.99 16.55
CA GLU A 91 4.80 3.29 15.91
C GLU A 91 5.63 4.21 15.02
N LEU A 92 4.98 5.09 14.24
CA LEU A 92 5.67 6.08 13.40
C LEU A 92 6.38 7.14 14.25
N GLU A 93 5.71 7.69 15.27
CA GLU A 93 6.29 8.69 16.17
C GLU A 93 7.52 8.12 16.90
N ASN A 94 7.42 6.89 17.42
CA ASN A 94 8.53 6.20 18.08
C ASN A 94 9.66 5.89 17.11
N ALA A 95 9.36 5.34 15.92
CA ALA A 95 10.39 5.05 14.92
C ALA A 95 11.15 6.32 14.52
N ARG A 96 10.43 7.42 14.26
CA ARG A 96 11.04 8.71 13.95
C ARG A 96 11.93 9.20 15.09
N ALA A 97 11.46 9.13 16.34
CA ALA A 97 12.21 9.61 17.50
C ALA A 97 13.51 8.80 17.72
N ILE A 98 13.42 7.47 17.67
CA ILE A 98 14.57 6.57 17.85
C ILE A 98 15.62 6.82 16.76
N LEU A 99 15.19 6.86 15.50
CA LEU A 99 16.10 7.00 14.36
C LEU A 99 16.70 8.40 14.26
N ALA A 100 15.92 9.45 14.58
CA ALA A 100 16.46 10.81 14.67
C ALA A 100 17.52 10.91 15.77
N MET A 101 17.26 10.30 16.94
CA MET A 101 18.25 10.28 18.02
C MET A 101 19.52 9.53 17.61
N TRP A 102 19.39 8.38 16.93
CA TRP A 102 20.54 7.64 16.43
C TRP A 102 21.37 8.45 15.43
N CYS A 103 20.74 9.28 14.59
CA CYS A 103 21.46 10.19 13.69
C CYS A 103 22.23 11.29 14.44
N GLU A 104 21.67 11.83 15.52
CA GLU A 104 22.28 12.92 16.31
C GLU A 104 23.39 12.42 17.24
N ASP A 105 23.11 11.35 17.99
CA ASP A 105 24.03 10.73 18.93
C ASP A 105 23.86 9.20 18.89
N PRO A 106 24.60 8.49 18.02
CA PRO A 106 24.56 7.04 17.95
C PRO A 106 24.91 6.32 19.26
N ALA A 107 25.58 7.00 20.20
CA ALA A 107 25.94 6.43 21.50
C ALA A 107 24.81 6.59 22.55
N ALA A 108 23.82 7.43 22.30
CA ALA A 108 22.65 7.62 23.16
C ALA A 108 21.62 6.48 22.98
N ALA A 109 21.95 5.29 23.47
CA ALA A 109 21.16 4.08 23.21
C ALA A 109 19.95 3.86 24.14
N ARG A 110 19.55 4.84 24.96
CA ARG A 110 18.57 4.58 26.05
C ARG A 110 17.32 5.42 25.92
N MET A 111 16.39 4.91 25.12
CA MET A 111 15.00 5.34 25.16
C MET A 111 14.11 4.17 25.60
N GLU A 112 13.20 4.42 26.53
CA GLU A 112 12.21 3.43 26.99
C GLU A 112 10.98 3.40 26.06
N ILE A 113 11.21 3.27 24.76
CA ILE A 113 10.16 3.16 23.73
C ILE A 113 10.49 2.02 22.76
N ASP A 114 9.46 1.51 22.11
CA ASP A 114 9.55 0.42 21.12
C ASP A 114 8.79 0.76 19.83
N VAL A 115 9.08 0.00 18.78
CA VAL A 115 8.31 -0.01 17.54
C VAL A 115 7.88 -1.43 17.28
N GLY A 116 6.58 -1.70 17.27
CA GLY A 116 6.05 -3.05 17.04
C GLY A 116 6.56 -4.09 18.05
N GLY A 117 6.82 -3.69 19.31
CA GLY A 117 7.37 -4.56 20.34
C GLY A 117 8.90 -4.72 20.31
N VAL A 118 9.61 -4.08 19.36
CA VAL A 118 11.07 -4.10 19.31
C VAL A 118 11.63 -2.85 20.00
N PRO A 119 12.44 -3.01 21.06
CA PRO A 119 12.95 -1.88 21.84
C PRO A 119 13.96 -1.04 21.02
N ALA A 120 14.08 0.25 21.36
CA ALA A 120 14.98 1.19 20.70
C ALA A 120 16.43 0.70 20.56
N GLU A 121 16.99 0.07 21.61
CA GLU A 121 18.35 -0.49 21.59
C GLU A 121 18.51 -1.58 20.51
N ALA A 122 17.52 -2.44 20.34
CA ALA A 122 17.55 -3.48 19.31
C ALA A 122 17.46 -2.88 17.90
N LEU A 123 16.66 -1.83 17.70
CA LEU A 123 16.58 -1.12 16.41
C LEU A 123 17.92 -0.45 16.07
N ALA A 124 18.55 0.23 17.03
CA ALA A 124 19.89 0.80 16.85
C ALA A 124 20.93 -0.30 16.55
N GLY A 125 20.81 -1.46 17.21
CA GLY A 125 21.64 -2.63 16.94
C GLY A 125 21.54 -3.16 15.51
N PHE A 126 20.41 -2.97 14.81
CA PHE A 126 20.28 -3.37 13.40
C PHE A 126 21.16 -2.52 12.47
N LEU A 127 21.48 -1.28 12.85
CA LEU A 127 22.27 -0.34 12.06
C LEU A 127 23.78 -0.57 12.20
N GLY A 128 24.22 -1.18 13.30
CA GLY A 128 25.64 -1.36 13.63
C GLY A 128 26.38 -0.03 13.83
N ASP A 129 27.70 -0.04 13.59
CA ASP A 129 28.52 1.15 13.77
C ASP A 129 28.13 2.27 12.78
N PRO A 130 28.06 3.54 13.25
CA PRO A 130 27.67 4.66 12.42
C PRO A 130 28.77 4.99 11.39
N THR A 131 28.34 5.30 10.17
CA THR A 131 29.18 5.87 9.11
C THR A 131 28.42 7.03 8.46
N PRO A 132 29.09 7.96 7.75
CA PRO A 132 28.41 9.06 7.07
C PRO A 132 27.29 8.59 6.13
N LEU A 133 27.52 7.51 5.38
CA LEU A 133 26.51 6.93 4.50
C LEU A 133 25.30 6.40 5.30
N LYS A 134 25.53 5.64 6.36
CA LYS A 134 24.42 5.08 7.17
C LYS A 134 23.61 6.17 7.84
N GLN A 135 24.25 7.22 8.36
CA GLN A 135 23.58 8.38 8.93
C GLN A 135 22.71 9.08 7.89
N TRP A 136 23.23 9.27 6.67
CA TRP A 136 22.45 9.82 5.56
C TRP A 136 21.25 8.92 5.21
N GLN A 137 21.44 7.60 5.09
CA GLN A 137 20.36 6.65 4.80
C GLN A 137 19.27 6.65 5.91
N VAL A 138 19.66 6.67 7.18
CA VAL A 138 18.70 6.75 8.30
C VAL A 138 17.98 8.09 8.33
N ALA A 139 18.65 9.20 8.02
CA ALA A 139 18.01 10.49 7.89
C ALA A 139 16.92 10.49 6.80
N ARG A 140 17.16 9.81 5.67
CA ARG A 140 16.12 9.61 4.64
C ARG A 140 14.93 8.80 5.14
N ILE A 141 15.14 7.77 5.95
CA ILE A 141 14.06 7.00 6.59
C ILE A 141 13.27 7.90 7.57
N VAL A 142 13.96 8.71 8.37
CA VAL A 142 13.35 9.70 9.28
C VAL A 142 12.48 10.69 8.51
N ASP A 143 12.96 11.19 7.37
CA ASP A 143 12.23 12.11 6.51
C ASP A 143 10.99 11.44 5.90
N ARG A 144 11.09 10.18 5.44
CA ARG A 144 9.95 9.39 4.92
C ARG A 144 8.88 9.15 5.98
N ILE A 145 9.26 8.85 7.21
CA ILE A 145 8.31 8.72 8.33
C ILE A 145 7.77 10.11 8.73
N GLY A 146 8.59 11.15 8.62
CA GLY A 146 8.23 12.54 8.88
C GLY A 146 7.12 13.03 7.95
N SER A 147 7.23 12.78 6.64
CA SER A 147 6.20 13.16 5.66
C SER A 147 4.86 12.48 5.93
N ALA A 148 4.90 11.25 6.42
CA ALA A 148 3.70 10.51 6.82
C ALA A 148 3.00 11.10 8.05
N LEU A 149 3.78 11.67 8.99
CA LEU A 149 3.27 12.29 10.20
C LEU A 149 2.81 13.74 9.96
N ASP A 150 3.43 14.42 9.00
CA ASP A 150 3.16 15.81 8.64
C ASP A 150 2.94 15.94 7.11
N PRO A 151 1.68 15.94 6.65
CA PRO A 151 1.36 16.06 5.22
C PRO A 151 1.89 17.33 4.54
N GLN A 152 2.33 18.34 5.31
CA GLN A 152 2.94 19.56 4.75
C GLN A 152 4.41 19.36 4.35
N ARG A 153 5.00 18.21 4.68
CA ARG A 153 6.38 17.85 4.34
C ARG A 153 6.37 16.81 3.23
N PRO A 154 6.43 17.20 1.95
CA PRO A 154 6.46 16.22 0.88
C PRO A 154 7.74 15.38 0.96
N TRP A 155 7.58 14.08 0.70
CA TRP A 155 8.71 13.17 0.54
C TRP A 155 9.31 13.31 -0.85
N GLN A 156 10.63 13.17 -0.95
CA GLN A 156 11.33 13.10 -2.22
C GLN A 156 11.86 11.69 -2.42
N ASN A 157 11.34 11.01 -3.44
CA ASN A 157 11.70 9.64 -3.73
C ASN A 157 13.17 9.55 -4.17
N LEU A 158 13.85 8.50 -3.71
CA LEU A 158 15.26 8.24 -3.97
C LEU A 158 15.45 7.46 -5.28
N ALA A 159 14.56 6.53 -5.59
CA ALA A 159 14.60 5.67 -6.77
C ALA A 159 13.46 5.96 -7.75
N LEU A 160 12.27 6.28 -7.22
CA LEU A 160 11.09 6.59 -8.04
C LEU A 160 11.11 8.03 -8.53
N ALA A 161 10.93 8.25 -9.85
CA ALA A 161 10.71 9.59 -10.42
C ALA A 161 9.22 9.97 -10.45
N VAL A 162 8.43 9.37 -9.56
CA VAL A 162 6.97 9.56 -9.43
C VAL A 162 6.63 9.91 -7.99
N GLY A 163 5.48 10.53 -7.75
CA GLY A 163 4.90 10.75 -6.42
C GLY A 163 4.31 9.47 -5.83
N ASP A 164 3.64 9.59 -4.68
CA ASP A 164 3.15 8.43 -3.92
C ASP A 164 2.08 7.62 -4.68
N TYR A 165 1.39 8.23 -5.67
CA TYR A 165 0.35 7.58 -6.47
C TYR A 165 0.71 7.49 -7.97
N GLY A 166 2.00 7.57 -8.30
CA GLY A 166 2.48 7.43 -9.68
C GLY A 166 2.43 8.72 -10.52
N GLU A 167 1.99 9.84 -9.96
CA GLU A 167 2.06 11.14 -10.62
C GLU A 167 3.51 11.54 -10.91
N PRO A 168 3.81 12.26 -12.00
CA PRO A 168 5.18 12.69 -12.27
C PRO A 168 5.77 13.52 -11.13
N GLY A 169 7.00 13.20 -10.71
CA GLY A 169 7.73 13.98 -9.71
C GLY A 169 8.02 15.41 -10.21
N THR A 170 8.13 16.36 -9.27
CA THR A 170 8.45 17.77 -9.58
C THR A 170 9.95 18.03 -9.78
N CYS A 171 10.80 17.11 -9.32
CA CYS A 171 12.25 17.13 -9.52
C CYS A 171 12.81 15.70 -9.48
N THR A 172 14.03 15.51 -9.99
CA THR A 172 14.75 14.23 -9.85
C THR A 172 15.40 14.13 -8.47
N ALA A 173 15.64 12.91 -7.97
CA ALA A 173 16.37 12.73 -6.70
C ALA A 173 17.78 13.36 -6.78
N GLU A 174 18.42 13.25 -7.94
CA GLU A 174 19.72 13.86 -8.24
C GLU A 174 19.68 15.38 -8.17
N ASP A 175 18.56 16.01 -8.55
CA ASP A 175 18.40 17.45 -8.43
C ASP A 175 18.25 17.91 -6.98
N HIS A 176 17.65 17.08 -6.14
CA HIS A 176 17.43 17.36 -4.73
C HIS A 176 18.72 17.15 -3.91
N ASP A 177 19.41 16.03 -4.11
CA ASP A 177 20.55 15.60 -3.29
C ASP A 177 21.90 15.86 -3.97
N LYS A 178 22.06 17.02 -4.65
CA LYS A 178 23.27 17.37 -5.43
C LYS A 178 24.57 17.28 -4.65
N SER A 179 24.56 17.59 -3.36
CA SER A 179 25.74 17.52 -2.50
C SER A 179 26.09 16.10 -2.05
N GLU A 180 25.14 15.16 -2.16
CA GLU A 180 25.23 13.80 -1.61
C GLU A 180 25.01 12.71 -2.68
N LEU A 181 25.26 13.04 -3.96
CA LEU A 181 25.04 12.12 -5.10
C LEU A 181 25.74 10.77 -4.91
N ALA A 182 26.93 10.76 -4.32
CA ALA A 182 27.66 9.51 -4.04
C ALA A 182 26.88 8.58 -3.10
N PHE A 183 26.25 9.14 -2.06
CA PHE A 183 25.42 8.36 -1.13
C PHE A 183 24.12 7.87 -1.79
N LEU A 184 23.51 8.72 -2.62
CA LEU A 184 22.33 8.33 -3.40
C LEU A 184 22.65 7.15 -4.34
N HIS A 185 23.72 7.26 -5.13
CA HIS A 185 24.15 6.19 -6.04
C HIS A 185 24.44 4.90 -5.29
N GLN A 186 25.23 4.96 -4.21
CA GLN A 186 25.54 3.77 -3.41
C GLN A 186 24.30 3.13 -2.80
N THR A 187 23.32 3.94 -2.38
CA THR A 187 22.04 3.44 -1.84
C THR A 187 21.16 2.81 -2.91
N ARG A 188 21.19 3.31 -4.16
CA ARG A 188 20.51 2.68 -5.30
C ARG A 188 21.16 1.37 -5.75
N GLU A 189 22.48 1.27 -5.63
CA GLU A 189 23.25 0.06 -5.99
C GLU A 189 23.24 -1.02 -4.91
N THR A 190 22.87 -0.65 -3.67
CA THR A 190 22.76 -1.61 -2.56
C THR A 190 21.52 -2.50 -2.76
N MET A 191 21.75 -3.78 -3.04
CA MET A 191 20.70 -4.74 -3.37
C MET A 191 20.29 -5.59 -2.17
N ILE A 192 19.02 -5.56 -1.80
CA ILE A 192 18.41 -6.49 -0.85
C ILE A 192 17.96 -7.73 -1.62
N HIS A 193 18.45 -8.90 -1.19
CA HIS A 193 18.19 -10.20 -1.82
C HIS A 193 16.96 -10.86 -1.19
N ASP A 194 15.82 -10.69 -1.83
CA ASP A 194 14.51 -11.02 -1.29
C ASP A 194 13.82 -12.14 -2.10
N THR A 195 12.56 -12.45 -1.79
CA THR A 195 11.70 -13.29 -2.62
C THR A 195 10.34 -12.62 -2.92
N VAL A 196 9.79 -12.84 -4.12
CA VAL A 196 8.40 -12.49 -4.47
C VAL A 196 7.63 -13.77 -4.73
N ASP A 197 6.58 -14.01 -3.95
CA ASP A 197 5.74 -15.20 -4.03
C ASP A 197 6.58 -16.49 -4.05
N GLY A 198 7.65 -16.53 -3.24
CA GLY A 198 8.58 -17.64 -3.11
C GLY A 198 9.68 -17.71 -4.19
N HIS A 199 9.68 -16.81 -5.18
CA HIS A 199 10.71 -16.77 -6.23
C HIS A 199 11.82 -15.78 -5.85
N PRO A 200 13.10 -16.11 -6.09
CA PRO A 200 14.20 -15.19 -5.86
C PRO A 200 13.97 -13.85 -6.58
N SER A 201 14.20 -12.75 -5.86
CA SER A 201 14.04 -11.39 -6.37
C SER A 201 15.06 -10.47 -5.70
N LYS A 202 15.15 -9.24 -6.19
CA LYS A 202 15.99 -8.21 -5.57
C LYS A 202 15.28 -6.87 -5.60
N VAL A 203 15.61 -6.02 -4.64
CA VAL A 203 15.14 -4.63 -4.59
C VAL A 203 16.27 -3.75 -4.08
N SER A 204 16.43 -2.55 -4.63
CA SER A 204 17.45 -1.63 -4.12
C SER A 204 17.01 -1.08 -2.76
N LEU A 205 17.99 -0.72 -1.93
CA LEU A 205 17.72 -0.09 -0.64
C LEU A 205 16.97 1.24 -0.82
N ALA A 206 17.35 2.06 -1.81
CA ALA A 206 16.65 3.29 -2.16
C ALA A 206 15.16 3.04 -2.43
N PHE A 207 14.84 2.00 -3.21
CA PHE A 207 13.47 1.65 -3.54
C PHE A 207 12.70 1.10 -2.33
N ALA A 208 13.34 0.30 -1.48
CA ALA A 208 12.73 -0.17 -0.24
C ALA A 208 12.39 1.00 0.70
N ILE A 209 13.23 2.05 0.75
CA ILE A 209 12.95 3.28 1.52
C ILE A 209 11.75 4.03 0.92
N ASP A 210 11.70 4.22 -0.41
CA ASP A 210 10.56 4.86 -1.08
C ASP A 210 9.25 4.11 -0.78
N LEU A 211 9.30 2.78 -0.77
CA LEU A 211 8.17 1.91 -0.47
C LEU A 211 7.90 1.69 1.03
N LEU A 212 8.59 2.39 1.94
CA LEU A 212 8.27 2.39 3.37
C LEU A 212 6.97 3.15 3.62
N MET A 213 5.86 2.55 3.18
CA MET A 213 4.53 3.12 3.25
C MET A 213 3.96 2.92 4.66
N PRO A 214 3.59 4.00 5.38
CA PRO A 214 2.99 3.92 6.72
C PRO A 214 1.65 3.19 6.76
N CYS A 215 0.97 3.13 5.61
CA CYS A 215 -0.30 2.44 5.45
C CYS A 215 -0.14 0.91 5.36
N SER A 216 1.07 0.42 5.03
CA SER A 216 1.36 -1.01 4.84
C SER A 216 0.96 -1.83 6.06
N TRP A 217 0.34 -2.98 5.84
CA TRP A 217 0.05 -3.98 6.87
C TRP A 217 1.31 -4.39 7.65
N ASP A 218 2.47 -4.43 6.97
CA ASP A 218 3.74 -4.90 7.51
C ASP A 218 4.77 -3.79 7.75
N PHE A 219 4.32 -2.56 8.01
CA PHE A 219 5.21 -1.41 8.17
C PHE A 219 6.41 -1.67 9.11
N THR A 220 6.19 -2.28 10.27
CA THR A 220 7.25 -2.51 11.27
C THR A 220 8.29 -3.49 10.75
N GLY A 221 7.86 -4.59 10.14
CA GLY A 221 8.79 -5.57 9.62
C GLY A 221 9.51 -5.10 8.33
N LEU A 222 8.86 -4.28 7.51
CA LEU A 222 9.51 -3.58 6.40
C LEU A 222 10.60 -2.63 6.93
N LEU A 223 10.27 -1.81 7.93
CA LEU A 223 11.22 -0.92 8.61
C LEU A 223 12.43 -1.71 9.11
N PHE A 224 12.23 -2.82 9.83
CA PHE A 224 13.34 -3.61 10.37
C PHE A 224 14.25 -4.18 9.28
N THR A 225 13.66 -4.57 8.16
CA THR A 225 14.44 -5.07 7.01
C THR A 225 15.30 -3.97 6.42
N ILE A 226 14.74 -2.77 6.24
CA ILE A 226 15.48 -1.61 5.73
C ILE A 226 16.63 -1.25 6.70
N LEU A 227 16.38 -1.20 8.01
CA LEU A 227 17.42 -0.88 9.00
C LEU A 227 18.55 -1.91 9.00
N ARG A 228 18.23 -3.20 8.87
CA ARG A 228 19.23 -4.28 8.74
C ARG A 228 20.04 -4.15 7.46
N ALA A 229 19.39 -3.81 6.35
CA ALA A 229 20.06 -3.57 5.07
C ALA A 229 21.03 -2.38 5.15
N VAL A 230 20.63 -1.27 5.81
CA VAL A 230 21.54 -0.16 6.15
C VAL A 230 22.72 -0.64 7.01
N GLY A 231 22.47 -1.55 7.95
CA GLY A 231 23.50 -2.20 8.77
C GLY A 231 24.44 -3.15 8.01
N GLY A 232 24.09 -3.56 6.79
CA GLY A 232 24.86 -4.45 5.93
C GLY A 232 24.28 -5.87 5.80
N ASP A 233 23.16 -6.19 6.47
CA ASP A 233 22.45 -7.46 6.31
C ASP A 233 21.44 -7.36 5.15
N LEU A 234 21.86 -7.85 3.98
CA LEU A 234 21.12 -7.76 2.72
C LEU A 234 20.23 -8.98 2.44
N HIS A 235 20.11 -9.92 3.38
CA HIS A 235 19.35 -11.16 3.22
C HIS A 235 18.25 -11.25 4.30
N PRO A 236 17.08 -10.63 4.06
CA PRO A 236 16.02 -10.62 5.05
C PRO A 236 15.56 -12.04 5.40
N THR A 237 15.27 -12.24 6.68
CA THR A 237 14.79 -13.52 7.22
C THR A 237 13.37 -13.88 6.79
N ARG A 238 12.62 -12.89 6.31
CA ARG A 238 11.26 -13.01 5.79
C ARG A 238 11.12 -12.16 4.53
N PRO A 239 10.22 -12.52 3.60
CA PRO A 239 10.06 -11.75 2.38
C PRO A 239 9.65 -10.30 2.65
N LEU A 240 10.15 -9.36 1.85
CA LEU A 240 9.72 -7.97 1.91
C LEU A 240 8.27 -7.84 1.46
N ALA A 241 7.40 -7.40 2.36
CA ALA A 241 6.02 -7.07 2.04
C ALA A 241 5.84 -5.55 2.00
N CYS A 242 5.61 -5.03 0.80
CA CYS A 242 5.33 -3.62 0.57
C CYS A 242 4.31 -3.47 -0.57
N CYS A 243 3.26 -2.67 -0.34
CA CYS A 243 2.17 -2.52 -1.30
C CYS A 243 1.61 -3.89 -1.73
N ALA A 244 1.54 -4.18 -3.03
CA ALA A 244 1.08 -5.47 -3.55
C ALA A 244 2.17 -6.56 -3.57
N ARG A 245 3.44 -6.22 -3.29
CA ARG A 245 4.52 -7.21 -3.19
C ARG A 245 4.25 -8.16 -2.04
N ASN A 246 4.26 -9.47 -2.33
CA ASN A 246 4.00 -10.52 -1.35
C ASN A 246 2.65 -10.35 -0.60
N ILE A 247 1.62 -9.82 -1.27
CA ILE A 247 0.30 -9.57 -0.67
C ILE A 247 -0.33 -10.84 -0.07
N ARG A 248 0.03 -12.02 -0.59
CA ARG A 248 -0.39 -13.33 -0.06
C ARG A 248 0.11 -13.63 1.34
N LEU A 249 1.16 -12.95 1.81
CA LEU A 249 1.65 -13.05 3.18
C LEU A 249 0.87 -12.15 4.14
N SER A 250 0.03 -11.25 3.61
CA SER A 250 -0.79 -10.37 4.45
C SER A 250 -1.75 -11.20 5.29
N PRO A 251 -1.89 -10.92 6.60
CA PRO A 251 -2.92 -11.53 7.42
C PRO A 251 -4.33 -11.16 6.95
N LEU A 252 -4.46 -10.16 6.07
CA LEU A 252 -5.72 -9.71 5.50
C LEU A 252 -6.09 -10.42 4.18
N TYR A 253 -5.22 -11.27 3.62
CA TYR A 253 -5.48 -11.93 2.33
C TYR A 253 -6.77 -12.76 2.35
N ASP A 254 -6.90 -13.68 3.31
CA ASP A 254 -8.09 -14.55 3.43
C ASP A 254 -9.39 -13.78 3.78
N PRO A 255 -9.37 -12.81 4.71
CA PRO A 255 -10.50 -11.90 4.93
C PRO A 255 -10.93 -11.18 3.65
N LEU A 256 -10.01 -10.55 2.92
CA LEU A 256 -10.32 -9.83 1.68
C LEU A 256 -10.84 -10.77 0.59
N TRP A 257 -10.28 -11.97 0.48
CA TRP A 257 -10.78 -13.00 -0.44
C TRP A 257 -12.23 -13.41 -0.09
N THR A 258 -12.54 -13.57 1.20
CA THR A 258 -13.89 -13.87 1.69
C THR A 258 -14.86 -12.73 1.38
N ILE A 259 -14.42 -11.47 1.53
CA ILE A 259 -15.21 -10.29 1.17
C ILE A 259 -15.49 -10.26 -0.34
N SER A 260 -14.49 -10.47 -1.18
CA SER A 260 -14.66 -10.56 -2.65
C SER A 260 -15.66 -11.66 -3.03
N ASN A 261 -15.53 -12.87 -2.47
CA ASN A 261 -16.48 -13.97 -2.71
C ASN A 261 -17.91 -13.61 -2.30
N THR A 262 -18.07 -12.87 -1.19
CA THR A 262 -19.36 -12.40 -0.70
C THR A 262 -20.00 -11.41 -1.66
N LEU A 263 -19.24 -10.42 -2.11
CA LEU A 263 -19.67 -9.44 -3.11
C LEU A 263 -20.02 -10.11 -4.43
N GLN A 264 -19.21 -11.08 -4.87
CA GLN A 264 -19.48 -11.86 -6.06
C GLN A 264 -20.80 -12.63 -5.99
N ALA A 265 -21.08 -13.29 -4.86
CA ALA A 265 -22.33 -13.99 -4.65
C ALA A 265 -23.55 -13.05 -4.69
N PHE A 266 -23.38 -11.82 -4.19
CA PHE A 266 -24.41 -10.78 -4.23
C PHE A 266 -24.73 -10.29 -5.64
N TRP A 267 -23.72 -10.01 -6.47
CA TRP A 267 -23.95 -9.41 -7.79
C TRP A 267 -24.23 -10.42 -8.90
N LYS A 268 -23.77 -11.68 -8.78
CA LYS A 268 -24.01 -12.77 -9.75
C LYS A 268 -25.27 -13.62 -9.46
N ASP A 269 -26.10 -13.24 -8.48
CA ASP A 269 -27.32 -13.96 -8.08
C ASP A 269 -27.12 -15.46 -7.80
N GLY A 270 -26.10 -15.82 -7.01
CA GLY A 270 -25.98 -17.21 -6.55
C GLY A 270 -24.69 -17.51 -5.77
N PRO A 271 -24.79 -18.24 -4.64
CA PRO A 271 -23.62 -18.70 -3.90
C PRO A 271 -22.90 -19.78 -4.70
N LYS A 272 -21.80 -19.40 -5.36
CA LYS A 272 -20.92 -20.35 -6.05
C LYS A 272 -19.73 -20.79 -5.19
N SER A 273 -19.49 -20.15 -4.04
CA SER A 273 -18.37 -20.47 -3.15
C SER A 273 -18.84 -20.83 -1.74
N GLN A 274 -18.05 -21.66 -1.05
CA GLN A 274 -18.29 -22.05 0.35
C GLN A 274 -17.81 -21.00 1.36
N HIS A 275 -17.13 -19.95 0.91
CA HIS A 275 -16.48 -18.93 1.75
C HIS A 275 -17.17 -17.57 1.56
N ILE A 276 -18.38 -17.44 2.10
CA ILE A 276 -19.19 -16.22 2.06
C ILE A 276 -19.46 -15.76 3.49
N ASP A 277 -19.26 -14.46 3.75
CA ASP A 277 -19.69 -13.82 4.98
C ASP A 277 -21.18 -13.43 4.87
N ARG A 278 -22.02 -14.15 5.61
CA ARG A 278 -23.47 -13.92 5.62
C ARG A 278 -23.88 -12.60 6.25
N ARG A 279 -23.08 -12.07 7.19
CA ARG A 279 -23.35 -10.79 7.84
C ARG A 279 -23.12 -9.66 6.85
N LEU A 280 -22.01 -9.68 6.11
CA LEU A 280 -21.74 -8.69 5.07
C LEU A 280 -22.75 -8.77 3.92
N LEU A 281 -23.14 -9.98 3.54
CA LEU A 281 -24.20 -10.17 2.55
C LEU A 281 -25.52 -9.55 3.00
N ALA A 282 -25.89 -9.75 4.28
CA ALA A 282 -27.09 -9.16 4.85
C ALA A 282 -27.02 -7.62 4.92
N SER A 283 -25.85 -7.03 5.20
CA SER A 283 -25.70 -5.58 5.28
C SER A 283 -25.86 -4.85 3.94
N LEU A 284 -25.64 -5.54 2.81
CA LEU A 284 -25.89 -4.97 1.48
C LEU A 284 -27.39 -4.72 1.22
N GLY A 285 -28.29 -5.45 1.90
CA GLY A 285 -29.73 -5.34 1.73
C GLY A 285 -30.23 -5.83 0.36
N PRO A 286 -31.38 -5.33 -0.14
CA PRO A 286 -31.92 -5.76 -1.44
C PRO A 286 -30.99 -5.42 -2.62
N ALA A 287 -30.87 -6.35 -3.56
CA ALA A 287 -30.02 -6.19 -4.73
C ALA A 287 -30.66 -5.27 -5.78
N THR A 288 -30.36 -3.97 -5.72
CA THR A 288 -30.70 -2.99 -6.77
C THR A 288 -29.64 -2.97 -7.88
N PRO A 289 -29.95 -2.44 -9.09
CA PRO A 289 -28.95 -2.29 -10.15
C PRO A 289 -27.69 -1.55 -9.69
N THR A 290 -27.85 -0.42 -8.98
CA THR A 290 -26.74 0.36 -8.43
C THR A 290 -25.90 -0.45 -7.43
N LYS A 291 -26.54 -1.16 -6.49
CA LYS A 291 -25.80 -1.96 -5.50
C LYS A 291 -25.06 -3.12 -6.13
N ARG A 292 -25.62 -3.77 -7.15
CA ARG A 292 -24.94 -4.84 -7.89
C ARG A 292 -23.72 -4.30 -8.63
N TRP A 293 -23.82 -3.14 -9.27
CA TRP A 293 -22.69 -2.50 -9.94
C TRP A 293 -21.57 -2.11 -8.96
N LEU A 294 -21.91 -1.48 -7.83
CA LEU A 294 -20.93 -1.15 -6.79
C LEU A 294 -20.27 -2.40 -6.22
N ALA A 295 -21.06 -3.45 -5.90
CA ALA A 295 -20.54 -4.71 -5.40
C ALA A 295 -19.63 -5.42 -6.43
N ALA A 296 -20.00 -5.42 -7.71
CA ALA A 296 -19.16 -5.95 -8.78
C ALA A 296 -17.86 -5.17 -8.92
N SER A 297 -17.92 -3.84 -8.77
CA SER A 297 -16.75 -2.96 -8.81
C SER A 297 -15.77 -3.28 -7.69
N LEU A 298 -16.23 -3.32 -6.43
CA LEU A 298 -15.37 -3.61 -5.28
C LEU A 298 -14.85 -5.06 -5.30
N ASP A 299 -15.67 -6.05 -5.65
CA ASP A 299 -15.23 -7.44 -5.85
C ASP A 299 -14.05 -7.50 -6.81
N LYS A 300 -14.20 -6.86 -7.97
CA LYS A 300 -13.19 -6.88 -9.02
C LYS A 300 -11.91 -6.17 -8.57
N THR A 301 -12.02 -4.99 -7.95
CA THR A 301 -10.88 -4.26 -7.38
C THR A 301 -10.13 -5.11 -6.37
N ILE A 302 -10.81 -5.73 -5.39
CA ILE A 302 -10.16 -6.60 -4.41
C ILE A 302 -9.42 -7.75 -5.11
N ARG A 303 -10.07 -8.46 -6.05
CA ARG A 303 -9.42 -9.56 -6.77
C ARG A 303 -8.20 -9.10 -7.56
N LEU A 304 -8.27 -7.96 -8.24
CA LEU A 304 -7.14 -7.42 -8.97
C LEU A 304 -5.96 -7.15 -8.03
N HIS A 305 -6.17 -6.49 -6.89
CA HIS A 305 -5.09 -6.24 -5.93
C HIS A 305 -4.53 -7.53 -5.28
N LEU A 306 -5.34 -8.58 -5.12
CA LEU A 306 -4.89 -9.87 -4.55
C LEU A 306 -4.21 -10.81 -5.55
N THR A 307 -4.47 -10.65 -6.85
CA THR A 307 -4.07 -11.62 -7.88
C THR A 307 -3.18 -11.06 -8.98
N GLN A 308 -3.19 -9.75 -9.20
CA GLN A 308 -2.28 -9.18 -10.17
C GLN A 308 -0.86 -9.38 -9.68
N PRO A 309 0.00 -9.97 -10.54
CA PRO A 309 1.39 -10.11 -10.19
C PRO A 309 1.95 -8.69 -10.02
N PHE A 310 2.60 -8.44 -8.88
CA PHE A 310 3.39 -7.23 -8.73
C PHE A 310 4.72 -7.42 -9.48
N THR A 311 4.62 -7.47 -10.81
CA THR A 311 5.77 -7.56 -11.71
C THR A 311 6.32 -6.17 -11.94
N MET A 312 6.89 -5.58 -10.90
CA MET A 312 7.99 -4.67 -11.13
C MET A 312 9.25 -5.51 -11.05
N ASP A 313 9.66 -6.04 -12.21
CA ASP A 313 11.05 -6.43 -12.38
C ASP A 313 11.86 -5.14 -12.39
N LEU A 314 12.55 -4.89 -11.28
CA LEU A 314 13.26 -3.64 -11.05
C LEU A 314 14.69 -3.65 -11.66
N PHE A 315 15.02 -4.66 -12.46
CA PHE A 315 16.30 -4.83 -13.16
C PHE A 315 16.14 -5.61 -14.47
#